data_AF-B7L3Q6-F1
#
_entry.id   AF-B7L3Q6-F1
#
_cell.length_a   1.000
_cell.length_b   1.000
_cell.length_c   1.000
_cell.angle_alpha   90.00
_cell.angle_beta   90.00
_cell.angle_gamma   90.00
#
_symmetry.space_group_name_H-M   'P 1'
#
loop_
_entity.id
_entity.type
_entity.pdbx_description
1 polymer ?
#
loop_
_entity_poly.entity_id
_entity_poly.type
_entity_poly.pdbx_seq_one_letter_code
_entity_poly.pdbx_strand_id
1 'polypeptide(L)'
;MSHVLTIRSDAETVPYHADPILAAIDRHAEAWSVFQVAPEGQASVDADAEAFDALHALLATPCATRAGMFCLIRHLRWWLAEEAVNAGAYNTDDGLDAWGVAQAREADLSRCLGVERIERLPIALPSGRLLGPVIDLRPVAAATPVRFARLLSRAGDVVAALALVIGGCGLTSLASLL
;
A
#
# COMPACT_ATOMS: atom_id res chain seq x y z
N MET A 1 -4.83 -55.56 9.03
CA MET A 1 -6.09 -54.80 9.10
C MET A 1 -5.77 -53.38 8.65
N SER A 2 -6.00 -53.05 7.38
CA SER A 2 -5.64 -51.76 6.80
C SER A 2 -6.77 -50.77 7.05
N HIS A 3 -6.51 -49.75 7.87
CA HIS A 3 -7.42 -48.62 8.05
C HIS A 3 -7.36 -47.75 6.79
N VAL A 4 -8.36 -47.90 5.93
CA VAL A 4 -8.64 -46.97 4.84
C VAL A 4 -9.13 -45.69 5.49
N LEU A 5 -8.30 -44.66 5.46
CA LEU A 5 -8.63 -43.32 5.94
C LEU A 5 -9.50 -42.67 4.86
N THR A 6 -10.82 -42.78 5.00
CA THR A 6 -11.77 -42.10 4.12
C THR A 6 -11.71 -40.60 4.45
N ILE A 7 -10.92 -39.85 3.70
CA ILE A 7 -10.94 -38.39 3.73
C ILE A 7 -12.31 -37.96 3.23
N ARG A 8 -13.18 -37.57 4.17
CA ARG A 8 -14.52 -37.07 3.90
C ARG A 8 -14.37 -35.66 3.32
N SER A 9 -14.49 -35.55 1.99
CA SER A 9 -14.48 -34.29 1.24
C SER A 9 -15.82 -33.54 1.36
N ASP A 10 -16.35 -33.40 2.57
CA ASP A 10 -17.45 -32.46 2.84
C ASP A 10 -16.85 -31.06 3.13
N ALA A 11 -15.85 -30.65 2.33
CA ALA A 11 -15.45 -29.26 2.29
C ALA A 11 -16.59 -28.51 1.62
N GLU A 12 -17.41 -27.82 2.43
CA GLU A 12 -18.43 -26.90 1.94
C GLU A 12 -17.77 -25.96 0.93
N THR A 13 -18.05 -26.17 -0.36
CA THR A 13 -17.44 -25.39 -1.44
C THR A 13 -17.99 -23.98 -1.35
N VAL A 14 -17.22 -23.07 -0.73
CA VAL A 14 -17.57 -21.65 -0.67
C VAL A 14 -17.71 -21.13 -2.11
N PRO A 15 -18.89 -20.62 -2.51
CA PRO A 15 -19.04 -20.00 -3.81
C PRO A 15 -18.09 -18.82 -3.94
N TYR A 16 -17.50 -18.61 -5.12
CA TYR A 16 -16.52 -17.53 -5.35
C TYR A 16 -16.99 -16.15 -4.84
N HIS A 17 -18.25 -15.79 -5.07
CA HIS A 17 -18.81 -14.50 -4.66
C HIS A 17 -19.01 -14.37 -3.14
N ALA A 18 -18.94 -15.48 -2.41
CA ALA A 18 -19.02 -15.51 -0.95
C ALA A 18 -17.63 -15.49 -0.29
N ASP A 19 -16.55 -15.40 -1.07
CA ASP A 19 -15.20 -15.23 -0.51
C ASP A 19 -15.08 -13.84 0.14
N PRO A 20 -14.89 -13.74 1.46
CA PRO A 20 -14.88 -12.46 2.17
C PRO A 20 -13.77 -11.52 1.69
N ILE A 21 -12.71 -12.05 1.08
CA ILE A 21 -11.62 -11.22 0.56
C ILE A 21 -12.08 -10.30 -0.58
N LEU A 22 -13.08 -10.68 -1.37
CA LEU A 22 -13.55 -9.85 -2.47
C LEU A 22 -14.20 -8.56 -1.95
N ALA A 23 -15.05 -8.68 -0.93
CA ALA A 23 -15.65 -7.51 -0.28
C ALA A 23 -14.60 -6.61 0.40
N ALA A 24 -13.55 -7.21 0.98
CA ALA A 24 -12.47 -6.43 1.58
C ALA A 24 -11.62 -5.70 0.51
N ILE A 25 -11.39 -6.33 -0.65
CA ILE A 25 -10.72 -5.68 -1.79
C ILE A 25 -11.52 -4.48 -2.28
N ASP A 26 -12.83 -4.66 -2.49
CA ASP A 26 -13.71 -3.60 -2.96
C ASP A 26 -13.74 -2.42 -1.97
N ARG A 27 -13.86 -2.71 -0.66
CA ARG A 27 -13.82 -1.67 0.39
C ARG A 27 -12.53 -0.87 0.37
N HIS A 28 -11.38 -1.54 0.31
CA HIS A 28 -10.10 -0.84 0.26
C HIS A 28 -9.93 -0.03 -1.03
N ALA A 29 -10.31 -0.60 -2.19
CA ALA A 29 -10.25 0.11 -3.46
C ALA A 29 -11.12 1.37 -3.46
N GLU A 30 -12.33 1.28 -2.92
CA GLU A 30 -13.24 2.41 -2.76
C GLU A 30 -12.65 3.47 -1.82
N ALA A 31 -12.24 3.08 -0.61
CA ALA A 31 -11.67 4.01 0.37
C ALA A 31 -10.42 4.72 -0.16
N TRP A 32 -9.54 3.98 -0.85
CA TRP A 32 -8.36 4.57 -1.50
C TRP A 32 -8.77 5.57 -2.58
N SER A 33 -9.76 5.24 -3.42
CA SER A 33 -10.23 6.16 -4.47
C SER A 33 -10.83 7.46 -3.91
N VAL A 34 -11.56 7.37 -2.79
CA VAL A 34 -12.11 8.54 -2.07
C VAL A 34 -10.97 9.40 -1.53
N PHE A 35 -9.96 8.79 -0.91
CA PHE A 35 -8.79 9.49 -0.42
C PHE A 35 -8.03 10.26 -1.52
N GLN A 36 -7.87 9.67 -2.71
CA GLN A 36 -7.15 10.33 -3.81
C GLN A 36 -7.80 11.65 -4.24
N VAL A 37 -9.14 11.72 -4.20
CA VAL A 37 -9.90 12.91 -4.65
C VAL A 37 -10.36 13.81 -3.50
N ALA A 38 -10.08 13.44 -2.25
CA ALA A 38 -10.51 14.19 -1.08
C ALA A 38 -9.90 15.61 -1.06
N PRO A 39 -10.70 16.66 -0.76
CA PRO A 39 -10.19 18.02 -0.56
C PRO A 39 -9.17 18.08 0.59
N GLU A 40 -8.20 18.98 0.48
CA GLU A 40 -7.22 19.20 1.54
C GLU A 40 -7.88 19.65 2.86
N GLY A 41 -7.19 19.39 3.97
CA GLY A 41 -7.69 19.62 5.32
C GLY A 41 -8.25 18.36 5.96
N GLN A 42 -9.28 18.51 6.80
CA GLN A 42 -9.80 17.41 7.61
C GLN A 42 -10.38 16.26 6.77
N ALA A 43 -11.08 16.58 5.68
CA ALA A 43 -11.68 15.57 4.80
C ALA A 43 -10.64 14.59 4.22
N SER A 44 -9.47 15.09 3.81
CA SER A 44 -8.37 14.25 3.34
C SER A 44 -7.72 13.46 4.47
N VAL A 45 -7.71 13.95 5.71
CA VAL A 45 -7.18 13.21 6.87
C VAL A 45 -8.12 12.05 7.22
N ASP A 46 -9.42 12.31 7.26
CA ASP A 46 -10.41 11.28 7.56
C ASP A 46 -10.46 10.20 6.47
N ALA A 47 -10.36 10.59 5.19
CA ALA A 47 -10.32 9.64 4.09
C ALA A 47 -9.02 8.81 4.07
N ASP A 48 -7.88 9.39 4.48
CA ASP A 48 -6.62 8.66 4.62
C ASP A 48 -6.73 7.61 5.73
N ALA A 49 -7.29 8.00 6.88
CA ALA A 49 -7.52 7.09 8.01
C ALA A 49 -8.45 5.93 7.62
N GLU A 50 -9.55 6.21 6.90
CA GLU A 50 -10.45 5.14 6.42
C GLU A 50 -9.76 4.22 5.40
N ALA A 51 -8.96 4.76 4.47
CA ALA A 51 -8.19 3.95 3.53
C ALA A 51 -7.16 3.05 4.25
N PHE A 52 -6.52 3.59 5.29
CA PHE A 52 -5.57 2.86 6.13
C PHE A 52 -6.24 1.76 6.96
N ASP A 53 -7.39 2.03 7.59
CA ASP A 53 -8.17 1.04 8.32
C ASP A 53 -8.71 -0.06 7.40
N ALA A 54 -9.19 0.31 6.21
CA ALA A 54 -9.62 -0.64 5.18
C ALA A 54 -8.46 -1.52 4.70
N LEU A 55 -7.23 -0.99 4.61
CA LEU A 55 -6.04 -1.78 4.28
C LEU A 55 -5.74 -2.81 5.38
N HIS A 56 -5.77 -2.42 6.65
CA HIS A 56 -5.55 -3.36 7.75
C HIS A 56 -6.62 -4.46 7.77
N ALA A 57 -7.89 -4.09 7.56
CA ALA A 57 -8.98 -5.06 7.45
C ALA A 57 -8.76 -6.03 6.27
N LEU A 58 -8.37 -5.51 5.10
CA LEU A 58 -8.00 -6.32 3.93
C LEU A 58 -6.87 -7.30 4.25
N LEU A 59 -5.80 -6.82 4.88
CA LEU A 59 -4.63 -7.61 5.27
C LEU A 59 -4.91 -8.63 6.37
N ALA A 60 -5.97 -8.47 7.17
CA ALA A 60 -6.43 -9.46 8.14
C ALA A 60 -7.46 -10.47 7.58
N THR A 61 -8.16 -10.12 6.50
CA THR A 61 -9.27 -10.94 5.96
C THR A 61 -8.73 -12.20 5.28
N PRO A 62 -9.15 -13.42 5.64
CA PRO A 62 -8.68 -14.66 5.00
C PRO A 62 -9.22 -14.82 3.57
N CYS A 63 -8.54 -15.59 2.73
CA CYS A 63 -9.05 -16.02 1.42
C CYS A 63 -9.72 -17.40 1.57
N ALA A 64 -11.00 -17.51 1.23
CA ALA A 64 -11.72 -18.79 1.27
C ALA A 64 -11.54 -19.63 0.00
N THR A 65 -11.15 -18.99 -1.12
CA THR A 65 -11.05 -19.63 -2.43
C THR A 65 -9.74 -19.31 -3.13
N ARG A 66 -9.32 -20.20 -4.04
CA ARG A 66 -8.14 -19.98 -4.90
C ARG A 66 -8.29 -18.73 -5.77
N ALA A 67 -9.50 -18.45 -6.24
CA ALA A 67 -9.78 -17.27 -7.05
C ALA A 67 -9.67 -15.97 -6.22
N GLY A 68 -10.14 -15.97 -4.97
CA GLY A 68 -9.92 -14.86 -4.04
C GLY A 68 -8.44 -14.59 -3.78
N MET A 69 -7.61 -15.64 -3.65
CA MET A 69 -6.16 -15.49 -3.54
C MET A 69 -5.54 -14.80 -4.78
N PHE A 70 -5.95 -15.17 -5.99
CA PHE A 70 -5.49 -14.50 -7.22
C PHE A 70 -5.91 -13.03 -7.27
N CYS A 71 -7.15 -12.70 -6.91
CA CYS A 71 -7.63 -11.32 -6.84
C CYS A 71 -6.82 -10.51 -5.82
N LEU A 72 -6.55 -11.08 -4.65
CA LEU A 72 -5.75 -10.42 -3.62
C LEU A 72 -4.32 -10.16 -4.09
N ILE A 73 -3.65 -11.15 -4.71
CA ILE A 73 -2.30 -10.95 -5.29
C ILE A 73 -2.31 -9.79 -6.28
N ARG A 74 -3.29 -9.77 -7.21
CA ARG A 74 -3.40 -8.70 -8.21
C ARG A 74 -3.56 -7.33 -7.53
N HIS A 75 -4.44 -7.25 -6.54
CA HIS A 75 -4.72 -6.02 -5.81
C HIS A 75 -3.52 -5.52 -5.01
N LEU A 76 -2.86 -6.40 -4.24
CA LEU A 76 -1.66 -6.05 -3.48
C LEU A 76 -0.50 -5.60 -4.39
N ARG A 77 -0.31 -6.25 -5.55
CA ARG A 77 0.71 -5.83 -6.51
C ARG A 77 0.44 -4.44 -7.09
N TRP A 78 -0.82 -4.13 -7.38
CA TRP A 78 -1.22 -2.78 -7.81
C TRP A 78 -0.92 -1.76 -6.69
N TRP A 79 -1.41 -2.01 -5.49
CA TRP A 79 -1.25 -1.09 -4.36
C TRP A 79 0.23 -0.86 -4.00
N LEU A 80 1.04 -1.92 -3.93
CA LEU A 80 2.49 -1.83 -3.70
C LEU A 80 3.22 -1.05 -4.81
N ALA A 81 2.70 -1.04 -6.04
CA ALA A 81 3.29 -0.24 -7.12
C ALA A 81 2.93 1.25 -6.97
N GLU A 82 1.67 1.56 -6.68
CA GLU A 82 1.18 2.95 -6.50
C GLU A 82 1.77 3.62 -5.26
N GLU A 83 1.88 2.90 -4.15
CA GLU A 83 2.25 3.45 -2.84
C GLU A 83 3.74 3.30 -2.50
N ALA A 84 4.57 2.80 -3.42
CA ALA A 84 6.01 2.58 -3.20
C ALA A 84 6.75 3.81 -2.66
N VAL A 85 6.42 4.99 -3.20
CA VAL A 85 6.99 6.27 -2.78
C VAL A 85 6.62 6.66 -1.34
N ASN A 86 5.55 6.09 -0.81
CA ASN A 86 5.02 6.36 0.52
C ASN A 86 5.24 5.17 1.47
N ALA A 87 6.05 4.17 1.11
CA ALA A 87 6.23 2.96 1.89
C ALA A 87 6.54 3.22 3.38
N GLY A 88 7.39 4.22 3.66
CA GLY A 88 7.75 4.60 5.03
C GLY A 88 6.59 5.12 5.88
N ALA A 89 5.50 5.61 5.27
CA ALA A 89 4.33 6.11 6.00
C ALA A 89 3.46 4.99 6.60
N TYR A 90 3.66 3.74 6.17
CA TYR A 90 2.93 2.57 6.65
C TYR A 90 3.67 1.85 7.78
N ASN A 91 4.89 2.30 8.10
CA ASN A 91 5.63 1.85 9.26
C ASN A 91 5.11 2.63 10.48
N THR A 92 4.54 1.92 11.43
CA THR A 92 4.13 2.50 12.72
C THR A 92 5.07 1.99 13.79
N ASP A 93 5.58 2.89 14.64
CA ASP A 93 6.54 2.53 15.70
C ASP A 93 5.94 1.56 16.73
N ASP A 94 4.62 1.63 16.94
CA ASP A 94 3.86 0.84 17.92
C ASP A 94 2.85 -0.15 17.29
N GLY A 95 2.86 -0.32 15.97
CA GLY A 95 1.85 -1.09 15.24
C GLY A 95 2.42 -2.10 14.23
N LEU A 96 1.50 -2.82 13.58
CA LEU A 96 1.86 -3.74 12.50
C LEU A 96 2.26 -2.92 11.27
N ASP A 97 3.50 -3.08 10.82
CA ASP A 97 3.98 -2.57 9.53
C ASP A 97 3.10 -3.11 8.39
N ALA A 98 2.15 -2.29 7.93
CA ALA A 98 1.19 -2.68 6.90
C ALA A 98 1.89 -2.93 5.56
N TRP A 99 2.99 -2.22 5.27
CA TRP A 99 3.76 -2.41 4.05
C TRP A 99 4.48 -3.76 4.06
N GLY A 100 5.17 -4.08 5.14
CA GLY A 100 5.81 -5.38 5.35
C GLY A 100 4.81 -6.53 5.31
N VAL A 101 3.66 -6.38 5.98
CA VAL A 101 2.59 -7.39 5.98
C VAL A 101 2.03 -7.60 4.57
N ALA A 102 1.77 -6.53 3.81
CA ALA A 102 1.30 -6.63 2.43
C ALA A 102 2.29 -7.38 1.53
N GLN A 103 3.58 -7.08 1.64
CA GLN A 103 4.62 -7.79 0.88
C GLN A 103 4.71 -9.27 1.25
N ALA A 104 4.74 -9.59 2.55
CA ALA A 104 4.78 -10.97 3.01
C ALA A 104 3.55 -11.75 2.54
N ARG A 105 2.37 -11.13 2.64
CA ARG A 105 1.11 -11.75 2.25
C ARG A 105 1.01 -11.99 0.75
N GLU A 106 1.46 -11.04 -0.09
CA GLU A 106 1.55 -11.25 -1.53
C GLU A 106 2.49 -12.41 -1.87
N ALA A 107 3.68 -12.43 -1.26
CA ALA A 107 4.70 -13.46 -1.51
C ALA A 107 4.20 -14.86 -1.10
N ASP A 108 3.56 -14.99 0.05
CA ASP A 108 3.04 -16.27 0.55
C ASP A 108 1.92 -16.82 -0.34
N LEU A 109 0.99 -15.97 -0.78
CA LEU A 109 -0.07 -16.36 -1.70
C LEU A 109 0.50 -16.75 -3.07
N SER A 110 1.47 -16.00 -3.57
CA SER A 110 2.18 -16.33 -4.81
C SER A 110 2.86 -17.69 -4.73
N ARG A 111 3.55 -17.98 -3.63
CA ARG A 111 4.18 -19.29 -3.38
C ARG A 111 3.13 -20.39 -3.30
N CYS A 112 2.03 -20.17 -2.56
CA CYS A 112 0.93 -21.12 -2.42
C CYS A 112 0.29 -21.48 -3.78
N LEU A 113 0.20 -20.53 -4.70
CA LEU A 113 -0.42 -20.73 -6.00
C LEU A 113 0.56 -21.17 -7.10
N GLY A 114 1.86 -21.08 -6.87
CA GLY A 114 2.89 -21.27 -7.92
C GLY A 114 2.90 -20.12 -8.94
N VAL A 115 2.55 -18.91 -8.50
CA VAL A 115 2.41 -17.70 -9.33
C VAL A 115 3.42 -16.68 -8.85
N GLU A 116 4.68 -17.11 -8.79
CA GLU A 116 5.77 -16.24 -8.39
C GLU A 116 5.75 -14.98 -9.23
N ARG A 117 6.06 -13.86 -8.58
CA ARG A 117 6.23 -12.59 -9.27
C ARG A 117 7.29 -12.83 -10.35
N ILE A 118 7.04 -12.37 -11.57
CA ILE A 118 8.09 -12.32 -12.60
C ILE A 118 9.07 -11.23 -12.15
N GLU A 119 9.84 -11.53 -11.11
CA GLU A 119 11.08 -10.85 -10.88
C GLU A 119 11.93 -11.19 -12.09
N ARG A 120 12.40 -10.18 -12.82
CA ARG A 120 13.40 -10.37 -13.86
C ARG A 120 14.73 -10.74 -13.19
N LEU A 121 14.75 -11.86 -12.50
CA LEU A 121 15.94 -12.44 -11.94
C LEU A 121 16.86 -12.79 -13.12
N PRO A 122 18.16 -12.48 -13.00
CA PRO A 122 19.09 -12.81 -14.07
C PRO A 122 19.03 -14.31 -14.32
N ILE A 123 18.77 -14.68 -15.58
CA ILE A 123 18.71 -16.09 -15.98
C ILE A 123 20.15 -16.61 -15.95
N ALA A 124 20.43 -17.52 -15.03
CA ALA A 124 21.67 -18.28 -15.04
C ALA A 124 21.62 -19.30 -16.17
N LEU A 125 22.45 -19.10 -17.19
CA LEU A 125 22.64 -20.12 -18.22
C LEU A 125 23.45 -21.30 -17.65
N PRO A 126 23.31 -22.52 -18.22
CA PRO A 126 24.12 -23.68 -17.86
C PRO A 126 25.64 -23.45 -18.00
N SER A 127 26.02 -22.41 -18.75
CA SER A 127 27.41 -21.96 -18.92
C SER A 127 27.94 -21.10 -17.75
N GLY A 128 27.15 -20.87 -16.70
CA GLY A 128 27.49 -19.98 -15.58
C GLY A 128 27.40 -18.49 -15.92
N ARG A 129 26.93 -18.14 -17.13
CA ARG A 129 26.73 -16.76 -17.56
C ARG A 129 25.35 -16.29 -17.11
N LEU A 130 25.30 -15.14 -16.42
CA LEU A 130 24.05 -14.47 -16.10
C LEU A 130 23.59 -13.64 -17.31
N LEU A 131 22.43 -13.98 -17.88
CA LEU A 131 21.69 -13.11 -18.77
C LEU A 131 20.72 -12.28 -17.91
N GLY A 132 21.20 -11.15 -17.43
CA GLY A 132 20.36 -10.13 -16.81
C GLY A 132 19.98 -9.07 -17.84
N PRO A 133 18.73 -8.57 -17.87
CA PRO A 133 18.48 -7.30 -18.54
C PRO A 133 19.35 -6.25 -17.86
N VAL A 134 20.04 -5.42 -18.65
CA VAL A 134 20.58 -4.14 -18.16
C VAL A 134 19.36 -3.29 -17.84
N ILE A 135 18.84 -3.43 -16.63
CA ILE A 135 17.85 -2.51 -16.10
C ILE A 135 18.65 -1.27 -15.72
N ASP A 136 18.60 -0.27 -16.59
CA ASP A 136 18.91 1.09 -16.17
C ASP A 136 17.88 1.45 -15.09
N LEU A 137 18.30 1.40 -13.83
CA LEU A 137 17.51 1.81 -12.67
C LEU A 137 17.41 3.34 -12.56
N ARG A 138 17.67 4.09 -13.64
CA ARG A 138 17.26 5.49 -13.69
C ARG A 138 15.78 5.55 -13.35
N PRO A 139 15.40 6.25 -12.27
CA PRO A 139 14.01 6.54 -12.01
C PRO A 139 13.51 7.26 -13.25
N VAL A 140 12.62 6.62 -14.02
CA VAL A 140 11.70 7.39 -14.83
C VAL A 140 10.97 8.23 -13.81
N ALA A 141 11.12 9.54 -13.89
CA ALA A 141 10.39 10.48 -13.06
C ALA A 141 8.90 10.23 -13.30
N ALA A 142 8.33 9.32 -12.52
CA ALA A 142 6.90 9.16 -12.38
C ALA A 142 6.40 10.51 -11.89
N ALA A 143 5.31 10.98 -12.50
CA ALA A 143 4.62 12.18 -12.10
C ALA A 143 4.56 12.25 -10.57
N THR A 144 4.89 13.41 -10.02
CA THR A 144 4.97 13.66 -8.58
C THR A 144 3.72 13.09 -7.90
N PRO A 145 3.85 12.05 -7.06
CA PRO A 145 2.72 11.48 -6.36
C PRO A 145 2.15 12.52 -5.39
N VAL A 146 0.82 12.58 -5.31
CA VAL A 146 0.06 13.64 -4.62
C VAL A 146 0.46 13.76 -3.14
N ARG A 147 0.82 12.68 -2.46
CA ARG A 147 1.31 12.72 -1.07
C ARG A 147 2.63 13.49 -0.92
N PHE A 148 3.57 13.36 -1.85
CA PHE A 148 4.85 14.10 -1.81
C PHE A 148 4.64 15.59 -2.15
N ALA A 149 3.74 15.88 -3.10
CA ALA A 149 3.33 17.25 -3.41
C ALA A 149 2.62 17.92 -2.22
N ARG A 150 1.75 17.19 -1.50
CA ARG A 150 1.02 17.67 -0.31
C ARG A 150 1.92 17.82 0.92
N LEU A 151 2.94 16.97 1.08
CA LEU A 151 3.91 17.11 2.18
C LEU A 151 4.79 18.35 2.01
N LEU A 152 5.17 18.68 0.77
CA LEU A 152 5.80 19.96 0.43
C LEU A 152 4.87 21.15 0.65
N SER A 153 3.57 21.03 0.34
CA SER A 153 2.55 22.05 0.63
C SER A 153 2.47 22.36 2.14
N ARG A 154 2.37 21.33 2.99
CA ARG A 154 2.37 21.50 4.45
C ARG A 154 3.65 22.14 4.99
N ALA A 155 4.81 21.82 4.43
CA ALA A 155 6.06 22.47 4.82
C ALA A 155 6.07 23.96 4.44
N GLY A 156 5.49 24.31 3.29
CA GLY A 156 5.32 25.71 2.85
C GLY A 156 4.42 26.53 3.77
N ASP A 157 3.26 25.98 4.16
CA ASP A 157 2.30 26.67 5.03
C ASP A 157 2.86 26.96 6.43
N VAL A 158 3.63 26.03 7.01
CA VAL A 158 4.27 26.22 8.32
C VAL A 158 5.33 27.33 8.26
N VAL A 159 6.13 27.38 7.19
CA VAL A 159 7.14 28.43 6.99
C VAL A 159 6.49 29.79 6.77
N ALA A 160 5.40 29.86 6.00
CA ALA A 160 4.65 31.09 5.79
C ALA A 160 4.00 31.61 7.08
N ALA A 161 3.38 30.72 7.87
CA ALA A 161 2.80 31.07 9.17
C ALA A 161 3.87 31.60 10.13
N LEU A 162 5.04 30.96 10.19
CA LEU A 162 6.16 31.42 11.02
C LEU A 162 6.67 32.81 10.59
N ALA A 163 6.79 33.04 9.27
CA ALA A 163 7.22 34.32 8.72
C ALA A 163 6.25 35.46 9.04
N LEU A 164 4.93 35.21 9.02
CA LEU A 164 3.91 36.20 9.41
C LEU A 164 3.98 36.53 10.90
N VAL A 165 4.18 35.55 11.77
CA VAL A 165 4.29 35.77 13.21
C VAL A 165 5.54 36.58 13.54
N ILE A 166 6.69 36.21 12.96
CA ILE A 166 7.96 36.92 13.19
C ILE A 166 7.90 38.34 12.60
N GLY A 167 7.38 38.48 11.38
CA GLY A 167 7.23 39.78 10.72
C GLY A 167 6.28 40.71 11.47
N GLY A 168 5.15 40.20 11.95
CA GLY A 168 4.17 40.95 12.75
C GLY A 168 4.78 41.46 14.06
N CYS A 169 5.45 40.59 14.83
CA CYS A 169 6.12 40.97 16.07
C CYS A 169 7.23 42.01 15.85
N GLY A 170 7.96 41.91 14.74
CA GLY A 170 8.99 42.89 14.37
C GLY A 170 8.40 44.26 14.07
N LEU A 171 7.32 44.32 13.29
CA LEU A 171 6.65 45.57 12.93
C LEU A 171 6.00 46.24 14.15
N THR A 172 5.37 45.49 15.05
CA THR A 172 4.79 46.05 16.28
C THR A 172 5.85 46.60 17.23
N SER A 173 7.01 45.95 17.31
CA SER A 173 8.13 46.42 18.14
C SER A 173 8.73 47.72 17.59
N LEU A 174 8.85 47.82 16.26
CA LEU A 174 9.37 49.02 15.58
C LEU A 174 8.38 50.19 15.68
N ALA A 175 7.07 49.92 15.59
CA ALA A 175 6.02 50.92 15.81
C ALA A 175 5.93 51.42 17.26
N SER A 176 6.40 50.63 18.23
CA SER A 176 6.44 51.04 19.65
C SER A 176 7.67 51.87 20.02
N LEU A 177 8.63 52.03 19.10
CA LEU A 177 9.88 52.78 19.28
C LEU A 177 9.87 54.16 18.57
N LEU A 178 8.82 54.47 17.81
CA LEU A 178 8.57 55.77 17.17
C LEU A 178 7.55 56.57 17.99
#